data_AF-A0A959LM21-F1
#
_entry.id   AF-A0A959LM21-F1
#
_cell.length_a   1.000
_cell.length_b   1.000
_cell.length_c   1.000
_cell.angle_alpha   90.00
_cell.angle_beta   90.00
_cell.angle_gamma   90.00
#
_symmetry.space_group_name_H-M   'P 1'
#
loop_
_entity.id
_entity.type
_entity.pdbx_description
1 polymer ?
#
loop_
_entity_poly.entity_id
_entity_poly.type
_entity_poly.pdbx_seq_one_letter_code
_entity_poly.pdbx_strand_id
1 'polypeptide(L)'
;MSIGKKAGKGFVKLFQRNMLEKLMGLTTVIVLARKLTPYDFGLVSITEVLLYMISVFGTTGLSEYLLAYRKDDEEDIFKAAFWFNVILTIVVLALFLL
;
A
#
# COMPACT_ATOMS: atom_id res chain seq x y z
N MET A 1 22.61 23.08 2.43
CA MET A 1 22.85 21.62 2.40
C MET A 1 22.68 21.12 0.97
N SER A 2 23.70 20.48 0.39
CA SER A 2 23.67 19.96 -1.00
C SER A 2 22.46 19.05 -1.25
N ILE A 3 21.80 19.23 -2.39
CA ILE A 3 20.63 18.47 -2.87
C ILE A 3 20.90 16.96 -2.81
N GLY A 4 22.14 16.52 -3.08
CA GLY A 4 22.55 15.12 -2.99
C GLY A 4 22.40 14.51 -1.59
N LYS A 5 22.65 15.28 -0.52
CA LYS A 5 22.49 14.79 0.87
C LYS A 5 21.02 14.72 1.29
N LYS A 6 20.14 15.57 0.75
CA LYS A 6 18.68 15.51 0.97
C LYS A 6 18.06 14.34 0.19
N ALA A 7 18.44 14.16 -1.06
CA ALA A 7 18.02 13.03 -1.89
C ALA A 7 18.47 11.69 -1.28
N GLY A 8 19.74 11.60 -0.83
CA GLY A 8 20.24 10.40 -0.15
C GLY A 8 19.49 10.08 1.14
N LYS A 9 19.19 11.08 1.98
CA LYS A 9 18.37 10.87 3.20
C LYS A 9 16.94 10.42 2.88
N GLY A 10 16.32 11.00 1.85
CA GLY A 10 14.99 10.61 1.39
C GLY A 10 14.98 9.16 0.89
N PHE A 11 15.96 8.80 0.06
CA PHE A 11 16.15 7.44 -0.43
C PHE A 11 16.33 6.43 0.72
N VAL A 12 17.20 6.71 1.69
CA VAL A 12 17.41 5.83 2.85
C VAL A 12 16.10 5.63 3.62
N LYS A 13 15.31 6.68 3.83
CA LYS A 13 14.02 6.59 4.54
C LYS A 13 13.01 5.73 3.76
N LEU A 14 12.92 5.90 2.44
CA LEU A 14 12.05 5.08 1.58
C LEU A 14 12.51 3.63 1.57
N PHE A 15 13.81 3.40 1.47
CA PHE A 15 14.40 2.06 1.48
C PHE A 15 14.14 1.34 2.80
N GLN A 16 14.37 2.01 3.94
CA GLN A 16 14.08 1.46 5.26
C GLN A 16 12.60 1.08 5.41
N ARG A 17 11.69 1.95 5.00
CA ARG A 17 10.24 1.66 5.04
C ARG A 17 9.91 0.43 4.21
N ASN A 18 10.32 0.41 2.94
CA ASN A 18 10.03 -0.70 2.03
C ASN A 18 10.69 -2.02 2.50
N MET A 19 11.85 -1.96 3.17
CA MET A 19 12.49 -3.14 3.77
C MET A 19 11.71 -3.68 4.96
N LEU A 20 11.23 -2.82 5.85
CA LEU A 20 10.42 -3.22 7.00
C LEU A 20 9.11 -3.88 6.56
N GLU A 21 8.43 -3.30 5.58
CA GLU A 21 7.20 -3.87 5.00
C GLU A 21 7.45 -5.27 4.42
N LYS A 22 8.53 -5.45 3.65
CA LYS A 22 8.90 -6.77 3.10
C LYS A 22 9.23 -7.79 4.18
N LEU A 23 9.93 -7.39 5.24
CA LEU A 23 10.28 -8.28 6.36
C LEU A 23 9.03 -8.71 7.12
N MET A 24 8.06 -7.81 7.30
CA MET A 24 6.75 -8.15 7.90
C MET A 24 6.01 -9.16 7.03
N GLY A 25 5.90 -8.92 5.72
CA GLY A 25 5.25 -9.85 4.78
C GLY A 25 5.93 -11.23 4.77
N LEU A 26 7.26 -11.27 4.73
CA LEU A 26 8.02 -12.51 4.79
C LEU A 26 7.76 -13.28 6.09
N THR A 27 7.72 -12.58 7.22
CA THR A 27 7.42 -13.20 8.52
C THR A 27 6.03 -13.82 8.52
N THR A 28 5.03 -13.13 7.98
CA THR A 28 3.67 -13.65 7.82
C THR A 28 3.65 -14.93 6.99
N VAL A 29 4.31 -14.93 5.82
CA VAL A 29 4.38 -16.10 4.94
C VAL A 29 5.05 -17.29 5.65
N ILE A 30 6.16 -17.07 6.37
CA ILE A 30 6.84 -18.13 7.13
C ILE A 30 5.94 -18.73 8.21
N VAL A 31 5.20 -17.89 8.94
CA VAL A 31 4.27 -18.34 9.97
C VAL A 31 3.11 -19.13 9.36
N LEU A 32 2.53 -18.64 8.27
CA LEU A 32 1.42 -19.31 7.57
C LEU A 32 1.85 -20.65 6.99
N ALA A 33 3.02 -20.72 6.33
CA ALA A 33 3.55 -21.96 5.76
C ALA A 33 3.80 -23.06 6.80
N ARG A 34 4.07 -22.69 8.06
CA ARG A 34 4.23 -23.66 9.16
C ARG A 34 2.93 -24.10 9.81
N LYS A 35 1.91 -23.24 9.80
CA LYS A 35 0.63 -23.49 10.50
C LYS A 35 -0.44 -24.10 9.60
N LEU A 36 -0.41 -23.79 8.31
CA LEU A 36 -1.40 -24.23 7.34
C LEU A 36 -0.97 -25.51 6.62
N THR A 37 -1.95 -26.25 6.11
CA THR A 37 -1.66 -27.30 5.14
C THR A 37 -1.19 -26.68 3.81
N PRO A 38 -0.45 -27.41 2.96
CA PRO A 38 -0.04 -26.91 1.65
C PRO A 38 -1.21 -26.44 0.77
N TYR A 39 -2.38 -27.08 0.93
CA TYR A 39 -3.60 -26.70 0.21
C TYR A 39 -4.14 -25.35 0.68
N ASP A 40 -4.30 -25.17 1.99
CA ASP A 40 -4.83 -23.91 2.55
C ASP A 40 -3.86 -22.74 2.32
N PHE A 41 -2.55 -23.00 2.40
CA PHE A 41 -1.54 -22.01 2.07
C PHE A 41 -1.62 -21.57 0.61
N GLY A 42 -1.85 -22.51 -0.32
CA GLY A 42 -2.05 -22.22 -1.73
C GLY A 42 -3.28 -21.33 -1.98
N LEU A 43 -4.39 -21.63 -1.30
CA LEU A 43 -5.61 -20.81 -1.38
C LEU A 43 -5.36 -19.38 -0.89
N VAL A 44 -4.75 -19.22 0.28
CA VAL A 44 -4.42 -17.89 0.85
C VAL A 44 -3.50 -17.11 -0.09
N SER A 45 -2.49 -17.76 -0.68
CA SER A 45 -1.55 -17.11 -1.61
C SER A 45 -2.25 -16.57 -2.86
N ILE A 46 -3.19 -17.32 -3.43
CA ILE A 46 -3.96 -16.87 -4.59
C ILE A 46 -4.83 -15.66 -4.22
N THR A 47 -5.49 -15.72 -3.05
CA THR A 47 -6.25 -14.58 -2.54
C THR A 47 -5.36 -13.36 -2.31
N GLU A 48 -4.15 -13.54 -1.79
CA GLU A 48 -3.20 -12.45 -1.54
C GLU A 48 -2.78 -11.74 -2.84
N VAL A 49 -2.57 -12.48 -3.93
CA VAL A 49 -2.30 -11.88 -5.25
C VAL A 49 -3.47 -11.01 -5.72
N LEU A 50 -4.71 -11.48 -5.56
CA LEU A 50 -5.90 -10.72 -5.93
C LEU A 50 -6.05 -9.46 -5.06
N LEU A 51 -5.86 -9.59 -3.75
CA LEU A 51 -5.87 -8.46 -2.82
C LEU A 51 -4.77 -7.44 -3.14
N TYR A 52 -3.58 -7.90 -3.53
CA TYR A 52 -2.49 -7.03 -3.95
C TYR A 52 -2.90 -6.22 -5.19
N MET A 53 -3.48 -6.84 -6.21
CA MET A 53 -3.97 -6.12 -7.39
C MET A 53 -4.98 -5.03 -7.02
N ILE A 54 -5.95 -5.35 -6.16
CA ILE A 54 -6.94 -4.39 -5.66
C ILE A 54 -6.26 -3.21 -4.93
N SER A 55 -5.27 -3.50 -4.09
CA SER A 55 -4.56 -2.48 -3.31
C SER A 55 -3.80 -1.48 -4.18
N VAL A 56 -3.24 -1.93 -5.31
CA VAL A 56 -2.54 -1.08 -6.27
C VAL A 56 -3.52 -0.05 -6.86
N PHE A 57 -4.72 -0.46 -7.24
CA PHE A 57 -5.73 0.47 -7.78
C PHE A 57 -6.19 1.54 -6.78
N GLY A 58 -6.30 1.19 -5.50
CA GLY A 58 -6.74 2.15 -4.48
C GLY A 58 -5.70 3.22 -4.15
N THR A 59 -4.42 2.87 -4.15
CA THR A 59 -3.35 3.69 -3.56
C THR A 59 -2.51 4.45 -4.58
N THR A 60 -2.51 4.02 -5.85
CA THR A 60 -1.70 4.62 -6.91
C THR A 60 -2.28 5.94 -7.41
N GLY A 61 -1.43 6.96 -7.56
CA GLY A 61 -1.77 8.27 -8.10
C GLY A 61 -2.24 9.28 -7.05
N LEU A 62 -3.04 8.85 -6.07
CA LEU A 62 -3.57 9.75 -5.04
C LEU A 62 -2.47 10.16 -4.03
N SER A 63 -1.61 9.22 -3.65
CA SER A 63 -0.49 9.48 -2.74
C SER A 63 0.54 10.43 -3.37
N GLU A 64 0.86 10.22 -4.66
CA GLU A 64 1.77 11.07 -5.42
C GLU A 64 1.20 12.48 -5.61
N TYR A 65 -0.11 12.60 -5.87
CA TYR A 65 -0.80 13.88 -5.98
C TYR A 65 -0.74 14.66 -4.67
N LEU A 66 -1.11 14.04 -3.54
CA LEU A 66 -1.06 14.68 -2.22
C LEU A 66 0.36 15.11 -1.84
N LEU A 67 1.38 14.34 -2.22
CA LEU A 67 2.79 14.69 -2.00
C LEU A 67 3.24 15.94 -2.78
N ALA A 68 2.70 16.14 -3.99
CA ALA A 68 3.03 17.27 -4.86
C ALA A 68 2.16 18.50 -4.60
N TYR A 69 1.01 18.33 -3.94
CA TYR A 69 0.05 19.40 -3.68
C TYR A 69 0.62 20.44 -2.68
N ARG A 70 0.52 21.73 -3.03
CA ARG A 70 1.11 22.86 -2.29
C ARG A 70 0.24 24.12 -2.36
N LYS A 71 -1.05 24.00 -2.08
CA LYS A 71 -2.01 25.13 -2.08
C LYS A 71 -2.66 25.30 -0.69
N ASP A 72 -3.29 26.46 -0.47
CA ASP A 72 -3.85 26.83 0.84
C ASP A 72 -5.02 25.94 1.31
N ASP A 73 -5.62 25.18 0.41
CA ASP A 73 -6.71 24.22 0.65
C ASP A 73 -6.22 22.77 0.89
N GLU A 74 -4.94 22.60 1.27
CA GLU A 74 -4.33 21.28 1.50
C GLU A 74 -5.17 20.40 2.44
N GLU A 75 -5.68 20.95 3.55
CA GLU A 75 -6.45 20.18 4.52
C GLU A 75 -7.75 19.61 3.93
N ASP A 76 -8.47 20.40 3.13
CA ASP A 76 -9.73 19.98 2.52
C ASP A 76 -9.49 18.95 1.40
N ILE A 77 -8.40 19.10 0.65
CA ILE A 77 -7.98 18.14 -0.38
C ILE A 77 -7.54 16.82 0.25
N PHE A 78 -6.85 16.83 1.40
CA PHE A 78 -6.52 15.61 2.14
C PHE A 78 -7.78 14.88 2.62
N LYS A 79 -8.79 15.60 3.14
CA LYS A 79 -10.08 15.02 3.54
C LYS A 79 -10.82 14.44 2.33
N ALA A 80 -10.87 15.16 1.22
CA ALA A 80 -11.51 14.69 -0.01
C ALA A 80 -10.82 13.43 -0.56
N ALA A 81 -9.50 13.41 -0.60
CA ALA A 81 -8.71 12.27 -1.03
C ALA A 81 -8.93 11.05 -0.12
N PHE A 82 -8.99 11.25 1.19
CA PHE A 82 -9.32 10.17 2.13
C PHE A 82 -10.69 9.54 1.83
N TRP A 83 -11.75 10.36 1.73
CA TRP A 83 -13.09 9.85 1.45
C TRP A 83 -13.20 9.22 0.06
N PHE A 84 -12.54 9.80 -0.94
CA PHE A 84 -12.46 9.22 -2.27
C PHE A 84 -11.81 7.83 -2.26
N ASN A 85 -10.67 7.68 -1.57
CA ASN A 85 -9.99 6.39 -1.43
C ASN A 85 -10.88 5.35 -0.73
N VAL A 86 -11.55 5.73 0.37
CA VAL A 86 -12.47 4.85 1.10
C VAL A 86 -13.62 4.37 0.20
N ILE A 87 -14.29 5.28 -0.51
CA ILE A 87 -15.40 4.95 -1.40
C ILE A 87 -14.91 4.04 -2.55
N LEU A 88 -13.78 4.39 -3.17
CA LEU A 88 -13.21 3.60 -4.26
C LEU A 88 -12.89 2.17 -3.80
N THR A 89 -12.27 2.01 -2.62
CA THR A 89 -11.96 0.70 -2.04
C THR A 89 -13.24 -0.11 -1.75
N ILE A 90 -14.28 0.52 -1.21
CA ILE A 90 -15.58 -0.15 -0.97
C ILE A 90 -16.20 -0.62 -2.28
N VAL A 91 -16.18 0.22 -3.33
CA VAL A 91 -16.73 -0.13 -4.65
C VAL A 91 -15.97 -1.30 -5.26
N VAL A 92 -14.63 -1.28 -5.22
CA VAL A 92 -13.82 -2.40 -5.75
C VAL A 92 -14.08 -3.69 -4.98
N LEU A 93 -14.21 -3.61 -3.64
CA LEU A 93 -14.55 -4.77 -2.81
C LEU A 93 -15.96 -5.31 -3.14
N ALA A 94 -16.95 -4.45 -3.32
CA ALA A 94 -18.30 -4.86 -3.69
C ALA A 94 -18.31 -5.54 -5.08
N LEU A 95 -17.58 -4.99 -6.06
CA LEU A 95 -17.44 -5.60 -7.38
C LEU A 95 -16.72 -6.95 -7.36
N PHE A 96 -15.79 -7.16 -6.44
CA PHE A 96 -15.09 -8.44 -6.29
C PHE A 96 -15.93 -9.52 -5.62
N LEU A 97 -16.89 -9.14 -4.77
CA LEU A 97 -17.80 -10.07 -4.09
C LEU A 97 -19.03 -10.45 -4.92
N LEU A 98 -19.33 -9.69 -5.98
CA LEU A 98 -20.40 -9.97 -6.96
C LEU A 98 -19.92 -10.96 -8.04
#